data_AF-A0A1I5HMJ9-F1
#
_entry.id   AF-A0A1I5HMJ9-F1
#
_cell.length_a   1.000
_cell.length_b   1.000
_cell.length_c   1.000
_cell.angle_alpha   90.00
_cell.angle_beta   90.00
_cell.angle_gamma   90.00
#
_symmetry.space_group_name_H-M   'P 1'
#
loop_
_entity.id
_entity.type
_entity.pdbx_description
1 polymer ?
#
loop_
_entity_poly.entity_id
_entity_poly.type
_entity_poly.pdbx_seq_one_letter_code
_entity_poly.pdbx_strand_id
1 'polypeptide(L)'
;MAKKLAEEAIEVVIDAVNGDTEAVVRESADLLYNLTVLWASAGVRPEDVWREMSRREDMLGIAEKLPKSSMKLPKVAPQRISARRPIAPLEGRAARKRH
;
A
#
# COMPACT_ATOMS: atom_id res chain seq x y z
N MET A 1 18.13 13.60 -25.04
CA MET A 1 17.55 12.37 -24.48
C MET A 1 16.80 12.62 -23.18
N ALA A 2 17.43 13.15 -22.13
CA ALA A 2 16.73 13.44 -20.87
C ALA A 2 15.46 14.31 -21.02
N LYS A 3 15.48 15.33 -21.90
CA LYS A 3 14.28 16.14 -22.18
C LYS A 3 13.13 15.32 -22.79
N LYS A 4 13.44 14.42 -23.74
CA LYS A 4 12.45 13.57 -24.40
C LYS A 4 11.88 12.53 -23.44
N LEU A 5 12.75 11.88 -22.66
CA LEU A 5 12.32 11.00 -21.57
C LEU A 5 11.29 11.67 -20.63
N ALA A 6 11.51 12.93 -20.26
CA ALA A 6 10.59 13.67 -19.40
C ALA A 6 9.25 14.01 -20.09
N GLU A 7 9.29 14.27 -21.39
CA GLU A 7 8.09 14.48 -22.23
C GLU A 7 7.26 13.20 -22.28
N GLU A 8 7.85 12.06 -22.65
CA GLU A 8 7.13 10.77 -22.75
C GLU A 8 6.53 10.36 -21.40
N ALA A 9 7.24 10.61 -20.28
CA ALA A 9 6.72 10.32 -18.95
C ALA A 9 5.45 11.11 -18.61
N ILE A 10 5.36 12.36 -19.09
CA ILE A 10 4.18 13.20 -18.88
C ILE A 10 3.04 12.73 -19.79
N GLU A 11 3.32 12.38 -21.04
CA GLU A 11 2.32 11.90 -21.99
C GLU A 11 1.68 10.59 -21.53
N VAL A 12 2.48 9.61 -21.06
CA VAL A 12 1.97 8.37 -20.43
C VAL A 12 0.97 8.67 -19.30
N VAL A 13 1.29 9.64 -18.44
CA VAL A 13 0.42 10.00 -17.31
C VAL A 13 -0.88 10.64 -17.80
N ILE A 14 -0.79 11.57 -18.76
CA ILE A 14 -1.96 12.26 -19.32
C ILE A 14 -2.88 11.26 -20.01
N ASP A 15 -2.33 10.38 -20.84
CA ASP A 15 -3.11 9.39 -21.60
C ASP A 15 -3.74 8.34 -20.69
N ALA A 16 -3.05 7.94 -19.62
CA ALA A 16 -3.62 7.06 -18.61
C ALA A 16 -4.81 7.70 -17.88
N VAL A 17 -4.71 9.00 -17.54
CA VAL A 17 -5.83 9.74 -16.94
C VAL A 17 -7.00 9.91 -17.91
N ASN A 18 -6.70 10.08 -19.20
CA ASN A 18 -7.71 10.19 -20.26
C ASN A 18 -8.33 8.84 -20.66
N GLY A 19 -7.77 7.72 -20.19
CA GLY A 19 -8.24 6.37 -20.50
C GLY A 19 -7.86 5.87 -21.90
N ASP A 20 -6.87 6.49 -22.54
CA ASP A 20 -6.37 6.06 -23.85
C ASP A 20 -5.28 5.00 -23.67
N THR A 21 -5.70 3.74 -23.60
CA THR A 21 -4.78 2.61 -23.39
C THR A 21 -3.81 2.40 -24.54
N GLU A 22 -4.19 2.74 -25.77
CA GLU A 22 -3.31 2.59 -26.93
C GLU A 22 -2.18 3.63 -26.90
N ALA A 23 -2.52 4.88 -26.58
CA ALA A 23 -1.52 5.93 -26.39
C ALA A 23 -0.57 5.60 -25.23
N VAL A 24 -1.10 5.15 -24.08
CA VAL A 24 -0.26 4.71 -22.95
C VAL A 24 0.76 3.65 -23.38
N VAL A 25 0.38 2.66 -24.19
CA VAL A 25 1.31 1.62 -24.67
C VAL A 25 2.39 2.23 -25.56
N ARG A 26 2.03 3.12 -26.49
CA ARG A 26 2.98 3.78 -27.38
C ARG A 26 3.98 4.65 -26.61
N GLU A 27 3.49 5.55 -25.75
CA GLU A 27 4.37 6.46 -25.01
C GLU A 27 5.20 5.72 -23.95
N SER A 28 4.70 4.60 -23.40
CA SER A 28 5.49 3.74 -22.52
C SER A 28 6.65 3.08 -23.24
N ALA A 29 6.47 2.69 -24.50
CA ALA A 29 7.56 2.11 -25.30
C ALA A 29 8.67 3.14 -25.56
N ASP A 30 8.28 4.37 -25.91
CA ASP A 30 9.22 5.48 -26.15
C ASP A 30 9.93 5.91 -24.87
N LEU A 31 9.22 5.92 -23.74
CA LEU A 31 9.80 6.14 -22.42
C LEU A 31 10.88 5.10 -22.09
N LEU A 32 10.56 3.81 -22.24
CA LEU A 32 11.51 2.72 -21.97
C LEU A 32 12.71 2.77 -22.91
N TYR A 33 12.51 3.05 -24.19
CA TYR A 33 13.60 3.22 -25.15
C TYR A 33 14.55 4.34 -24.71
N ASN A 34 14.02 5.53 -24.47
CA ASN A 34 14.81 6.68 -24.04
C ASN A 34 15.55 6.42 -22.71
N LEU A 35 14.94 5.66 -21.80
CA LEU A 35 15.53 5.28 -20.53
C LEU A 35 16.73 4.34 -20.72
N THR A 36 16.61 3.31 -21.56
CA THR A 36 17.72 2.39 -21.85
C THR A 36 18.90 3.08 -22.53
N VAL A 37 18.63 4.04 -23.43
CA VAL A 37 19.68 4.88 -24.05
C VAL A 37 20.38 5.74 -23.00
N LEU A 38 19.61 6.32 -22.06
CA LEU A 38 20.18 7.11 -20.96
C LEU A 38 21.09 6.26 -20.06
N TRP A 39 20.68 5.03 -19.72
CA TRP A 39 21.50 4.11 -18.94
C TRP A 39 22.82 3.79 -19.62
N ALA A 40 22.79 3.46 -20.91
CA ALA A 40 24.01 3.19 -21.69
C ALA A 40 24.97 4.40 -21.68
N SER A 41 24.44 5.62 -21.84
CA SER A 41 25.22 6.87 -21.77
C SER A 41 25.83 7.12 -20.37
N ALA A 42 25.11 6.72 -19.32
CA ALA A 42 25.55 6.87 -17.94
C ALA A 42 26.44 5.71 -17.43
N GLY A 43 26.72 4.71 -18.26
CA GLY A 43 27.45 3.50 -17.86
C GLY A 43 26.67 2.60 -16.88
N VAL A 44 25.36 2.75 -16.82
CA VAL A 44 24.46 1.93 -15.98
C VAL A 44 24.03 0.72 -16.79
N ARG A 45 24.16 -0.47 -16.20
CA ARG A 45 23.66 -1.70 -16.84
C ARG A 45 22.21 -1.96 -16.43
N PRO A 46 21.38 -2.52 -17.32
CA PRO A 46 20.02 -2.94 -16.97
C PRO A 46 19.97 -3.87 -15.75
N GLU A 47 20.98 -4.74 -15.58
CA GLU A 47 21.08 -5.66 -14.43
C GLU A 47 21.20 -4.96 -13.08
N ASP A 48 21.83 -3.78 -13.05
CA ASP A 48 21.94 -2.99 -11.82
C ASP A 48 20.58 -2.42 -11.41
N VAL A 49 19.78 -2.01 -12.39
CA VAL A 49 18.41 -1.52 -12.18
C VAL A 49 17.48 -2.65 -11.74
N TRP A 50 17.54 -3.82 -12.39
CA TRP A 50 16.75 -4.99 -11.97
C TRP A 50 17.10 -5.42 -10.55
N ARG A 51 18.40 -5.44 -10.19
CA ARG A 51 18.84 -5.76 -8.84
C ARG A 51 18.30 -4.76 -7.81
N GLU A 52 18.28 -3.47 -8.14
CA GLU A 52 17.68 -2.45 -7.28
C GLU A 52 16.16 -2.64 -7.14
N MET A 53 15.46 -3.00 -8.22
CA MET A 53 14.03 -3.30 -8.15
C MET A 53 13.74 -4.51 -7.24
N SER A 54 14.49 -5.61 -7.39
CA SER A 54 14.37 -6.76 -6.49
C SER A 54 14.68 -6.40 -5.04
N ARG A 55 15.74 -5.61 -4.79
CA ARG A 55 16.06 -5.13 -3.44
C ARG A 55 14.91 -4.31 -2.84
N ARG A 56 14.25 -3.46 -3.63
CA ARG A 56 13.08 -2.68 -3.19
C ARG A 56 11.88 -3.56 -2.93
N GLU A 57 11.62 -4.55 -3.77
CA GLU A 57 10.55 -5.53 -3.58
C GLU A 57 10.73 -6.29 -2.25
N ASP A 58 11.95 -6.76 -1.97
CA ASP A 58 12.29 -7.45 -0.72
C ASP A 58 12.12 -6.56 0.51
N MET A 59 12.51 -5.28 0.40
CA MET A 59 12.46 -4.32 1.52
C MET A 59 11.07 -3.74 1.79
N LEU A 60 10.35 -3.37 0.74
CA LEU A 60 9.07 -2.67 0.85
C LEU A 60 7.88 -3.64 0.86
N GLY A 61 8.12 -4.91 0.51
CA GLY A 61 7.06 -5.82 0.13
C GLY A 61 6.41 -5.36 -1.17
N ILE A 62 5.74 -6.28 -1.87
CA ILE A 62 5.02 -6.01 -3.12
C ILE A 62 3.82 -5.08 -2.83
N ALA A 63 4.00 -3.81 -2.48
CA ALA A 63 2.95 -2.80 -2.22
C ALA A 63 1.76 -3.19 -1.29
N GLU A 64 1.73 -4.39 -0.67
CA GLU A 64 0.47 -5.02 -0.26
C GLU A 64 0.57 -6.03 0.91
N LYS A 65 1.57 -5.93 1.80
CA LYS A 65 1.32 -6.42 3.17
C LYS A 65 0.51 -5.35 3.92
N LEU A 66 -0.82 -5.43 3.85
CA LEU A 66 -1.64 -5.06 5.01
C LEU A 66 -0.95 -5.67 6.24
N PRO A 67 -0.68 -4.89 7.30
CA PRO A 67 0.15 -5.35 8.40
C PRO A 67 -0.52 -6.56 9.06
N LYS A 68 -0.04 -7.76 8.75
CA LYS A 68 -0.24 -8.91 9.63
C LYS A 68 0.63 -8.66 10.83
N SER A 69 0.03 -8.06 11.85
CA SER A 69 0.58 -8.00 13.21
C SER A 69 0.93 -9.43 13.62
N SER A 70 2.22 -9.75 13.55
CA SER A 70 2.77 -10.86 14.32
C SER A 70 3.41 -10.29 15.57
N MET A 71 2.64 -9.51 16.34
CA MET A 71 2.94 -9.40 17.76
C MET A 71 2.73 -10.78 18.38
N LYS A 72 3.83 -11.50 18.58
CA LYS A 72 3.86 -12.61 19.53
C LYS A 72 3.57 -12.03 20.91
N LEU A 73 2.33 -12.13 21.35
CA LEU A 73 1.95 -11.80 22.73
C LEU A 73 2.62 -12.80 23.67
N PRO A 74 3.41 -12.36 24.67
CA PRO A 74 3.87 -13.24 25.72
C PRO A 74 2.67 -13.73 26.55
N LYS A 75 2.73 -15.01 26.94
CA LYS A 75 1.75 -15.73 27.77
C LYS A 75 1.41 -14.92 29.04
N VAL A 76 0.14 -14.56 29.19
CA VAL A 76 -0.38 -13.87 30.38
C VAL A 76 -0.38 -14.81 31.59
N ALA A 77 0.21 -14.37 32.70
CA ALA A 77 -0.01 -14.96 34.03
C ALA A 77 -1.09 -14.16 34.78
N PRO A 78 -1.96 -14.79 35.57
CA PRO A 78 -3.15 -14.13 36.10
C PRO A 78 -2.80 -13.29 37.35
N GLN A 79 -3.11 -11.99 37.34
CA GLN A 79 -3.12 -11.19 38.56
C GLN A 79 -4.55 -10.74 38.89
N ARG A 80 -4.94 -11.12 40.11
CA ARG A 80 -6.28 -11.03 40.72
C ARG A 80 -6.78 -9.59 40.75
N ILE A 81 -7.92 -9.33 40.12
CA ILE A 81 -8.67 -8.09 40.36
C ILE A 81 -9.67 -8.35 41.49
N SER A 82 -9.46 -7.64 42.60
CA SER A 82 -10.30 -7.70 43.79
C SER A 82 -11.71 -7.14 43.53
N ALA A 83 -12.70 -7.92 43.94
CA ALA A 83 -14.04 -7.54 44.40
C ALA A 83 -14.67 -6.26 43.81
N ARG A 84 -15.60 -6.45 42.86
CA ARG A 84 -16.75 -5.56 42.70
C ARG A 84 -18.03 -6.35 43.02
N ARG A 85 -18.76 -5.85 44.01
CA ARG A 85 -20.03 -6.39 44.55
C ARG A 85 -21.07 -6.59 43.45
N PRO A 86 -21.90 -7.65 43.49
CA PRO A 86 -23.05 -7.79 42.60
C PRO A 86 -24.19 -6.84 43.03
N ILE A 87 -24.75 -6.12 42.07
CA ILE A 87 -25.95 -5.29 42.23
C ILE A 87 -27.16 -6.21 41.98
N ALA A 88 -28.05 -6.32 42.97
CA ALA A 88 -29.27 -7.12 42.89
C ALA A 88 -30.32 -6.47 41.96
N PRO A 89 -31.15 -7.26 41.24
CA PRO A 89 -32.18 -6.72 40.37
C PRO A 89 -33.40 -6.27 41.20
N LEU A 90 -33.90 -5.06 40.92
CA LEU A 90 -35.22 -4.63 41.39
C LEU A 90 -36.27 -5.16 40.41
N GLU A 91 -37.13 -6.06 40.89
CA GLU A 91 -38.24 -6.63 40.14
C GLU A 91 -39.22 -5.57 39.62
N GLY A 92 -39.63 -5.73 38.37
CA GLY A 92 -40.60 -4.86 37.71
C GLY A 92 -41.97 -4.93 38.37
N ARG A 93 -42.52 -3.78 38.75
CA ARG A 93 -43.95 -3.63 39.06
C ARG A 93 -44.69 -3.02 37.88
N ALA A 94 -45.72 -3.73 37.49
CA ALA A 94 -46.57 -3.50 36.34
C ALA A 94 -47.38 -2.19 36.39
N ALA A 95 -47.66 -1.70 35.19
CA ALA A 95 -48.90 -1.11 34.68
C ALA A 95 -49.81 -0.30 35.62
N ARG A 96 -50.13 0.93 35.18
CA ARG A 96 -51.52 1.34 34.85
C ARG A 96 -51.54 2.68 34.10
N LYS A 97 -52.11 2.65 32.88
CA LYS A 97 -52.65 3.82 32.15
C LYS A 97 -53.94 4.29 32.84
N ARG A 98 -54.14 5.60 33.00
CA ARG A 98 -55.43 6.33 33.03
C ARG A 98 -55.15 7.74 32.50
N HIS A 99 -55.67 8.04 31.31
CA HIS A 99 -56.82 8.92 31.02
C HIS A 99 -56.49 10.40 31.15
#